data_AF-A0A087KUK8-F1
#
_entry.id   AF-A0A087KUK8-F1
#
_cell.length_a   1.000
_cell.length_b   1.000
_cell.length_c   1.000
_cell.angle_alpha   90.00
_cell.angle_beta   90.00
_cell.angle_gamma   90.00
#
_symmetry.space_group_name_H-M   'P 1'
#
loop_
_entity.id
_entity.type
_entity.pdbx_description
1 polymer ?
#
loop_
_entity_poly.entity_id
_entity_poly.type
_entity_poly.pdbx_seq_one_letter_code
_entity_poly.pdbx_strand_id
1 'polypeptide(L)'
;MKKLWFLWLLFSSVATAAPWQTASRLQTFYNGDRQLVSRIYYPTSANGPQQMVGDRLVFAGINAQPDALPATGHFPLIVLSHGSGGNNSSQAWLAQALV
;
A
#
# COMPACT_ATOMS: atom_id res chain seq x y z
N MET A 1 42.09 25.60 9.99
CA MET A 1 41.22 25.33 8.82
C MET A 1 40.73 23.87 8.70
N LYS A 2 40.54 23.13 9.81
CA LYS A 2 40.12 21.70 9.78
C LYS A 2 38.90 21.37 10.66
N LYS A 3 38.30 22.37 11.32
CA LYS A 3 37.17 22.17 12.24
C LYS A 3 35.78 22.39 11.60
N LEU A 4 35.72 22.75 10.32
CA LEU A 4 34.45 23.09 9.65
C LEU A 4 33.77 21.89 8.96
N TRP A 5 34.43 20.73 8.90
CA TRP A 5 33.92 19.56 8.16
C TRP A 5 33.06 18.60 9.00
N PHE A 6 32.98 18.78 10.32
CA PHE A 6 32.20 17.89 11.20
C PHE A 6 30.72 18.31 11.34
N LEU A 7 30.34 19.52 10.89
CA LEU A 7 28.97 20.01 11.06
C LEU A 7 28.00 19.57 9.94
N TRP A 8 28.50 18.98 8.87
CA TRP A 8 27.67 18.57 7.71
C TRP A 8 27.05 17.18 7.84
N LEU A 9 27.47 16.39 8.83
CA LEU A 9 26.95 15.04 9.09
C LEU A 9 25.63 15.01 9.89
N LEU A 10 25.13 16.16 10.35
CA LEU A 10 23.90 16.26 11.16
C LEU A 10 22.64 16.64 10.38
N PHE A 11 22.73 16.83 9.06
CA PHE A 11 21.58 17.11 8.18
C PHE A 11 21.07 15.86 7.45
N SER A 12 21.27 14.68 8.02
CA SER A 12 20.53 13.48 7.61
C SER A 12 19.11 13.60 8.14
N SER A 13 18.21 14.21 7.37
CA SER A 13 16.78 14.15 7.65
C SER A 13 16.38 12.68 7.70
N VAL A 14 15.97 12.22 8.87
CA VAL A 14 15.35 10.90 9.03
C VAL A 14 14.08 10.95 8.19
N ALA A 15 14.05 10.22 7.07
CA ALA A 15 12.82 10.00 6.34
C ALA A 15 11.92 9.16 7.24
N THR A 16 11.04 9.83 7.98
CA THR A 16 9.98 9.15 8.72
C THR A 16 9.01 8.61 7.69
N ALA A 17 8.87 7.28 7.64
CA ALA A 17 7.79 6.66 6.90
C ALA A 17 6.47 7.23 7.45
N ALA A 18 5.56 7.60 6.56
CA ALA A 18 4.27 8.12 7.00
C ALA A 18 3.59 7.08 7.92
N PRO A 19 2.89 7.50 8.98
CA PRO A 19 2.40 6.62 10.05
C PRO A 19 1.16 5.80 9.62
N TRP A 20 1.00 5.55 8.33
CA TRP A 20 -0.16 4.88 7.77
C TRP A 20 -0.02 3.36 7.90
N GLN A 21 -1.12 2.72 8.25
CA GLN A 21 -1.31 1.29 8.05
C GLN A 21 -1.96 1.08 6.69
N THR A 22 -1.87 -0.14 6.16
CA THR A 22 -2.55 -0.50 4.91
C THR A 22 -3.95 -1.00 5.20
N ALA A 23 -4.93 -0.35 4.59
CA ALA A 23 -6.28 -0.88 4.47
C ALA A 23 -6.49 -1.48 3.08
N SER A 24 -7.47 -2.37 2.96
CA SER A 24 -7.90 -2.83 1.65
C SER A 24 -9.40 -3.06 1.59
N ARG A 25 -9.97 -2.85 0.40
CA ARG A 25 -11.37 -3.19 0.10
C ARG A 25 -11.52 -3.76 -1.30
N LEU A 26 -12.57 -4.54 -1.51
CA LEU A 26 -13.00 -4.93 -2.85
C LEU A 26 -13.92 -3.86 -3.42
N GLN A 27 -13.73 -3.55 -4.70
CA GLN A 27 -14.57 -2.65 -5.47
C GLN A 27 -14.85 -3.28 -6.82
N THR A 28 -16.11 -3.42 -7.19
CA THR A 28 -16.51 -3.84 -8.54
C THR A 28 -16.75 -2.61 -9.38
N PHE A 29 -16.06 -2.54 -10.51
CA PHE A 29 -16.28 -1.56 -11.57
C PHE A 29 -17.03 -2.21 -12.73
N TYR A 30 -17.84 -1.43 -13.43
CA TYR A 30 -18.68 -1.89 -14.52
C TYR A 30 -18.40 -1.09 -15.79
N ASN A 31 -18.35 -1.79 -16.92
CA ASN A 31 -18.37 -1.20 -18.25
C ASN A 31 -19.37 -1.99 -19.11
N GLY A 32 -20.63 -1.54 -19.12
CA GLY A 32 -21.76 -2.33 -19.58
C GLY A 32 -21.90 -3.61 -18.75
N ASP A 33 -22.05 -4.75 -19.42
CA ASP A 33 -22.15 -6.06 -18.77
C ASP A 33 -20.81 -6.60 -18.25
N ARG A 34 -19.69 -5.95 -18.59
CA ARG A 34 -18.36 -6.38 -18.17
C ARG A 34 -18.04 -5.86 -16.77
N GLN A 35 -17.82 -6.79 -15.84
CA GLN A 35 -17.41 -6.50 -14.47
C GLN A 35 -15.89 -6.59 -14.29
N LEU A 36 -15.35 -5.74 -13.42
CA LEU A 36 -13.96 -5.80 -12.95
C LEU A 36 -13.94 -5.72 -11.42
N VAL A 37 -13.71 -6.87 -10.77
CA VAL A 37 -13.54 -6.95 -9.31
C VAL A 37 -12.11 -6.60 -8.94
N SER A 38 -11.91 -5.36 -8.52
CA SER A 38 -10.61 -4.82 -8.12
C SER A 38 -10.45 -4.83 -6.60
N ARG A 39 -9.20 -4.93 -6.14
CA ARG A 39 -8.86 -4.65 -4.75
C ARG A 39 -8.14 -3.31 -4.69
N ILE A 40 -8.63 -2.42 -3.85
CA ILE A 40 -8.04 -1.12 -3.60
C ILE A 40 -7.26 -1.24 -2.29
N TYR A 41 -5.96 -0.90 -2.32
CA TYR A 41 -5.12 -0.75 -1.14
C TYR A 41 -4.91 0.74 -0.90
N TYR A 42 -5.01 1.18 0.35
CA TYR A 42 -4.96 2.61 0.67
C TYR A 42 -4.49 2.86 2.11
N PRO A 43 -3.92 4.04 2.39
CA PRO A 43 -3.45 4.38 3.73
C PRO A 43 -4.63 4.59 4.68
N THR A 44 -4.47 4.16 5.93
CA THR A 44 -5.42 4.39 7.04
C THR A 44 -4.64 4.74 8.31
N SER A 45 -5.19 5.61 9.15
CA SER A 45 -4.72 5.83 10.53
C SER A 45 -5.49 5.01 11.57
N ALA A 46 -6.46 4.20 11.14
CA ALA A 46 -7.24 3.39 12.05
C ALA A 46 -6.36 2.31 12.71
N ASN A 47 -6.62 2.07 13.99
CA ASN A 47 -6.11 0.90 14.70
C ASN A 47 -7.24 -0.12 14.76
N GLY A 48 -7.05 -1.24 14.08
CA GLY A 48 -8.09 -2.24 13.86
C GLY A 48 -7.50 -3.59 13.46
N PRO A 49 -8.34 -4.63 13.44
CA PRO A 49 -7.92 -5.98 13.11
C PRO A 49 -7.34 -6.04 11.69
N GLN A 50 -6.24 -6.77 11.56
CA GLN A 50 -5.61 -7.02 10.27
C GLN A 50 -6.09 -8.35 9.70
N GLN A 51 -6.19 -8.42 8.38
CA GLN A 51 -6.47 -9.65 7.64
C GLN A 51 -5.35 -9.93 6.65
N MET A 52 -4.94 -11.20 6.55
CA MET A 52 -3.97 -11.62 5.57
C MET A 52 -4.59 -11.62 4.16
N VAL A 53 -3.92 -10.97 3.21
CA VAL A 53 -4.34 -10.81 1.81
C VAL A 53 -3.25 -11.29 0.87
N GLY A 54 -3.63 -12.09 -0.12
CA GLY A 54 -2.75 -12.47 -1.23
C GLY A 54 -1.75 -13.58 -0.93
N ASP A 55 -1.80 -14.17 0.27
CA ASP A 55 -0.90 -15.26 0.66
C ASP A 55 -1.09 -16.51 -0.19
N ARG A 56 -0.02 -16.93 -0.87
CA ARG A 56 0.02 -18.11 -1.77
C ARG A 56 1.43 -18.66 -1.84
N LEU A 57 1.57 -19.87 -2.41
CA LEU A 57 2.86 -20.57 -2.56
C LEU A 57 3.99 -19.73 -3.19
N VAL A 58 3.66 -18.79 -4.09
CA VAL A 58 4.64 -17.99 -4.84
C VAL A 58 4.81 -16.57 -4.29
N PHE A 59 3.81 -16.06 -3.57
CA PHE A 59 3.81 -14.67 -3.10
C PHE A 59 3.46 -14.61 -1.61
N ALA A 60 4.30 -13.94 -0.84
CA ALA A 60 4.00 -13.65 0.55
C ALA A 60 2.76 -12.75 0.64
N GLY A 61 1.82 -13.15 1.49
CA GLY A 61 0.68 -12.32 1.83
C GLY A 61 1.09 -11.06 2.61
N ILE A 62 0.16 -10.11 2.67
CA ILE A 62 0.31 -8.90 3.47
C ILE A 62 -0.81 -8.83 4.51
N ASN A 63 -0.57 -8.10 5.59
CA ASN A 63 -1.61 -7.76 6.56
C ASN A 63 -2.23 -6.42 6.18
N ALA A 64 -3.54 -6.42 5.94
CA ALA A 64 -4.29 -5.18 5.66
C ALA A 64 -5.59 -5.14 6.47
N GLN A 65 -6.01 -3.94 6.89
CA GLN A 65 -7.29 -3.73 7.55
C GLN A 65 -8.42 -3.77 6.52
N PRO A 66 -9.42 -4.67 6.67
CA PRO A 66 -10.56 -4.69 5.77
C PRO A 66 -11.45 -3.47 6.00
N ASP A 67 -11.74 -2.73 4.92
CA ASP A 67 -12.75 -1.65 4.87
C ASP A 67 -12.56 -0.51 5.91
N ALA A 68 -11.35 -0.33 6.44
CA ALA A 68 -11.05 0.77 7.35
C ALA A 68 -11.22 2.13 6.68
N LEU A 69 -11.46 3.19 7.47
CA LEU A 69 -11.58 4.55 6.96
C LEU A 69 -10.25 5.00 6.32
N PRO A 70 -10.26 5.55 5.09
CA PRO A 70 -9.05 6.09 4.48
C PRO A 70 -8.45 7.24 5.30
N ALA A 71 -7.13 7.35 5.29
CA ALA A 71 -6.40 8.48 5.81
C ALA A 71 -6.83 9.78 5.12
N THR A 72 -6.78 10.90 5.85
CA THR A 72 -7.04 12.23 5.28
C THR A 72 -5.81 12.73 4.53
N GLY A 73 -6.01 13.33 3.36
CA GLY A 73 -4.93 13.90 2.53
C GLY A 73 -5.10 13.61 1.04
N HIS A 74 -4.09 13.99 0.26
CA HIS A 74 -4.00 13.66 -1.16
C HIS A 74 -2.92 12.60 -1.37
N PHE A 75 -3.28 11.50 -2.02
CA PHE A 75 -2.38 10.39 -2.31
C PHE A 75 -2.32 10.16 -3.83
N PRO A 76 -1.16 9.80 -4.38
CA PRO A 76 -1.06 9.41 -5.78
C PRO A 76 -1.89 8.15 -6.03
N LEU A 77 -2.51 8.08 -7.22
CA LEU A 77 -3.20 6.88 -7.67
C LEU A 77 -2.26 6.03 -8.52
N ILE A 78 -2.10 4.77 -8.13
CA ILE A 78 -1.33 3.78 -8.89
C ILE A 78 -2.30 2.67 -9.30
N VAL A 79 -2.30 2.33 -10.59
CA VAL A 79 -3.12 1.24 -11.14
C VAL A 79 -2.21 0.06 -11.44
N LEU A 80 -2.47 -1.06 -10.78
CA LEU A 80 -1.73 -2.31 -10.96
C LEU A 80 -2.58 -3.29 -11.77
N SER A 81 -1.99 -3.84 -12.83
CA SER A 81 -2.59 -4.90 -13.63
C SER A 81 -1.80 -6.18 -13.44
N HIS A 82 -2.48 -7.28 -13.14
CA HIS A 82 -1.83 -8.57 -12.99
C HIS A 82 -1.53 -9.19 -14.36
N GLY A 83 -0.51 -10.05 -14.41
CA GLY A 83 -0.24 -10.89 -15.57
C GLY A 83 -1.29 -11.99 -15.75
N SER A 84 -1.16 -12.75 -16.85
CA SER A 84 -2.00 -13.93 -17.09
C SER A 84 -1.88 -14.94 -15.94
N GLY A 85 -2.99 -15.54 -15.52
CA GLY A 85 -3.06 -16.45 -14.36
C GLY A 85 -3.04 -15.76 -12.99
N GLY A 86 -2.88 -14.44 -12.94
CA GLY A 86 -3.00 -13.64 -11.72
C GLY A 86 -4.45 -13.30 -11.36
N ASN A 87 -4.62 -12.64 -10.22
CA ASN A 87 -5.89 -12.07 -9.77
C ASN A 87 -5.66 -10.77 -8.98
N ASN A 88 -6.74 -10.20 -8.43
CA ASN A 88 -6.75 -8.92 -7.70
C ASN A 88 -5.91 -8.86 -6.40
N SER A 89 -5.24 -9.94 -6.01
CA SER A 89 -4.34 -9.99 -4.85
C SER A 89 -2.93 -10.48 -5.17
N SER A 90 -2.64 -10.83 -6.44
CA SER A 90 -1.33 -11.37 -6.84
C SER A 90 -0.17 -10.39 -6.67
N GLN A 91 -0.45 -9.07 -6.64
CA GLN A 91 0.56 -8.02 -6.44
C GLN A 91 0.37 -7.27 -5.11
N ALA A 92 -0.25 -7.92 -4.11
CA ALA A 92 -0.50 -7.33 -2.80
C ALA A 92 0.80 -6.83 -2.12
N TRP A 93 1.87 -7.64 -2.19
CA TRP A 93 3.19 -7.29 -1.63
C TRP A 93 3.75 -5.98 -2.19
N LEU A 94 3.51 -5.69 -3.47
CA LEU A 94 3.95 -4.44 -4.10
C LEU A 94 3.02 -3.28 -3.70
N ALA A 95 1.70 -3.52 -3.67
CA ALA A 95 0.74 -2.53 -3.24
C ALA A 95 1.01 -2.05 -1.79
N GLN A 96 1.36 -2.97 -0.88
CA GLN A 96 1.76 -2.68 0.50
C GLN A 96 2.96 -1.73 0.61
N ALA A 97 3.92 -1.83 -0.32
CA ALA A 97 5.11 -0.97 -0.33
C ALA A 97 4.84 0.44 -0.90
N LEU A 98 3.67 0.63 -1.54
CA LEU A 98 3.26 1.88 -2.19
C LEU A 98 2.23 2.67 -1.38
N VAL A 99 1.63 2.04 -0.37
CA VAL A 99 0.68 2.64 0.59
C VAL A 99 1.44 3.30 1.74
#